data_AF-A0A7C2TQP2-F1
#
_entry.id   AF-A0A7C2TQP2-F1
#
_cell.length_a   1.000
_cell.length_b   1.000
_cell.length_c   1.000
_cell.angle_alpha   90.00
_cell.angle_beta   90.00
_cell.angle_gamma   90.00
#
_symmetry.space_group_name_H-M   'P 1'
#
loop_
_entity.id
_entity.type
_entity.pdbx_description
1 polymer ?
#
loop_
_entity_poly.entity_id
_entity_poly.type
_entity_poly.pdbx_seq_one_letter_code
_entity_poly.pdbx_strand_id
1 'polypeptide(L)'
;MRTRGIALVVLALWVAALPCWGVAQRRRPSAEAPPPPERIDVEELKDLQAVIETEFGTIVIEFFARDAPRHVAYFVHLARQGFYDGTTFHRILPKSLIQGGDPLSRDPRTPREALGRGGLDRLPPEFNEHPFTRGVVGAVLRPGNPNSAGSQFFICVTDQGQLDRKFTAFGRVVEGMDVVERIAETPTDAEGLATRRIVMKSVRIRPSPLARPEELKKYRVVLESPLGNITIAVMPEVAPRHARHFVALAGGGFYDGTTFHRIYPGYMLLGGDPLTRGEDRSLWGRGWSGEFLPAEISRIEFDRGIVGMLPMKSEDPNSGSAIFFICLGRAPHLDGKYTAFGRVVEGMDVLEKFEKLETDAQKAPLTKVPIRFRVVRVEEGR
;
A
#
# COMPACT_ATOMS: atom_id res chain seq x y z
N MET A 1 77.85 28.92 36.22
CA MET A 1 76.72 27.98 36.04
C MET A 1 76.10 28.31 34.68
N ARG A 2 76.28 27.48 33.63
CA ARG A 2 75.30 26.47 33.14
C ARG A 2 73.89 27.08 32.99
N THR A 3 73.16 27.08 31.88
CA THR A 3 73.25 26.41 30.56
C THR A 3 72.03 26.89 29.74
N ARG A 4 72.22 27.09 28.42
CA ARG A 4 71.34 26.78 27.25
C ARG A 4 69.83 27.15 27.23
N GLY A 5 69.39 27.66 26.07
CA GLY A 5 67.99 27.55 25.61
C GLY A 5 67.67 28.40 24.37
N ILE A 6 68.09 27.96 23.17
CA ILE A 6 67.22 27.58 22.03
C ILE A 6 66.58 28.78 21.29
N ALA A 7 67.02 28.95 20.04
CA ALA A 7 66.37 29.77 19.03
C ALA A 7 65.10 29.06 18.51
N LEU A 8 64.03 29.82 18.26
CA LEU A 8 62.97 29.39 17.35
C LEU A 8 62.45 30.58 16.53
N VAL A 9 62.66 30.44 15.23
CA VAL A 9 62.17 31.27 14.14
C VAL A 9 60.66 31.10 14.04
N VAL A 10 59.89 32.19 14.11
CA VAL A 10 58.46 32.18 13.77
C VAL A 10 58.30 32.71 12.36
N LEU A 11 58.05 31.77 11.44
CA LEU A 11 57.70 31.98 10.05
C LEU A 11 56.25 32.50 9.97
N ALA A 12 56.06 33.73 9.47
CA ALA A 12 54.75 34.27 9.18
C ALA A 12 54.19 33.66 7.89
N LEU A 13 53.25 32.72 8.02
CA LEU A 13 52.45 32.21 6.90
C LEU A 13 51.17 33.02 6.78
N TRP A 14 51.08 33.83 5.72
CA TRP A 14 49.84 34.39 5.21
C TRP A 14 49.00 33.27 4.59
N VAL A 15 47.98 32.79 5.29
CA VAL A 15 46.90 32.01 4.67
C VAL A 15 45.89 32.99 4.11
N ALA A 16 45.84 33.10 2.79
CA ALA A 16 44.78 33.81 2.09
C ALA A 16 43.43 33.15 2.42
N ALA A 17 42.52 33.95 2.97
CA ALA A 17 41.13 33.55 3.16
C ALA A 17 40.47 33.35 1.79
N LEU A 18 40.34 32.09 1.36
CA LEU A 18 39.44 31.74 0.29
C LEU A 18 37.99 31.95 0.77
N PRO A 19 37.13 32.63 0.01
CA PRO A 19 35.74 32.77 0.38
C PRO A 19 35.09 31.38 0.31
N CYS A 20 34.69 30.84 1.47
CA CYS A 20 33.81 29.67 1.53
C CYS A 20 32.52 29.99 0.79
N TRP A 21 32.44 29.59 -0.48
CA TRP A 21 31.19 29.47 -1.19
C TRP A 21 30.29 28.49 -0.42
N GLY A 22 29.07 28.95 -0.18
CA GLY A 22 28.13 28.38 0.79
C GLY A 22 28.00 26.87 0.69
N VAL A 23 28.41 26.20 1.77
CA VAL A 23 27.75 24.97 2.18
C VAL A 23 26.29 25.35 2.37
N ALA A 24 25.41 24.90 1.48
CA ALA A 24 23.97 25.00 1.67
C ALA A 24 23.67 24.47 3.08
N GLN A 25 23.35 25.37 4.00
CA GLN A 25 22.88 24.99 5.32
C GLN A 25 21.68 24.07 5.07
N ARG A 26 21.84 22.77 5.32
CA ARG A 26 20.70 21.86 5.42
C ARG A 26 19.77 22.50 6.44
N ARG A 27 18.70 23.13 5.98
CA ARG A 27 17.70 23.76 6.85
C ARG A 27 17.31 22.70 7.87
N ARG A 28 17.47 23.00 9.16
CA ARG A 28 16.89 22.15 10.20
C ARG A 28 15.39 22.07 9.90
N PRO A 29 14.80 20.87 9.71
CA PRO A 29 13.36 20.78 9.53
C PRO A 29 12.68 21.37 10.76
N SER A 30 11.75 22.31 10.54
CA SER A 30 10.95 22.90 11.61
C SER A 30 10.17 21.82 12.35
N ALA A 31 9.99 21.97 13.66
CA ALA A 31 9.08 21.14 14.47
C ALA A 31 7.61 21.32 14.03
N GLU A 32 7.33 22.39 13.28
CA GLU A 32 6.03 22.73 12.74
C GLU A 32 5.96 22.40 11.24
N ALA A 33 4.91 21.69 10.84
CA ALA A 33 4.69 21.35 9.44
C ALA A 33 4.28 22.60 8.64
N PRO A 34 4.82 22.84 7.43
CA PRO A 34 4.46 23.99 6.59
C PRO A 34 2.96 23.99 6.25
N PRO A 35 2.38 25.11 5.78
CA PRO A 35 0.99 25.13 5.34
C PRO A 35 0.77 24.20 4.14
N PRO A 36 -0.46 23.69 3.95
CA PRO A 36 -0.82 22.93 2.74
C PRO A 36 -0.62 23.74 1.45
N PRO A 37 -0.33 23.07 0.31
CA PRO A 37 -0.22 23.76 -0.97
C PRO A 37 -1.57 24.38 -1.39
N GLU A 38 -1.53 25.58 -1.95
CA GLU A 38 -2.73 26.30 -2.42
C GLU A 38 -3.32 25.71 -3.70
N ARG A 39 -2.48 25.17 -4.60
CA ARG A 39 -2.88 24.57 -5.86
C ARG A 39 -2.73 23.05 -5.81
N ILE A 40 -3.78 22.35 -6.23
CA ILE A 40 -3.82 20.89 -6.29
C ILE A 40 -4.12 20.46 -7.73
N ASP A 41 -3.25 19.61 -8.29
CA ASP A 41 -3.45 18.97 -9.58
C ASP A 41 -3.67 17.46 -9.38
N VAL A 42 -4.93 17.05 -9.38
CA VAL A 42 -5.32 15.64 -9.14
C VAL A 42 -4.78 14.72 -10.24
N GLU A 43 -4.65 15.21 -11.47
CA GLU A 43 -4.21 14.42 -12.60
C GLU A 43 -2.71 14.15 -12.56
N GLU A 44 -1.92 15.07 -11.97
CA GLU A 44 -0.53 14.79 -11.59
C GLU A 44 -0.46 13.76 -10.45
N LEU A 45 -1.26 13.96 -9.39
CA LEU A 45 -1.13 13.22 -8.13
C LEU A 45 -1.54 11.75 -8.25
N LYS A 46 -2.53 11.41 -9.09
CA LYS A 46 -3.09 10.05 -9.22
C LYS A 46 -2.08 8.99 -9.69
N ASP A 47 -1.00 9.42 -10.36
CA ASP A 47 0.03 8.53 -10.89
C ASP A 47 1.33 8.60 -10.08
N LEU A 48 1.31 9.21 -8.90
CA LEU A 48 2.43 9.23 -7.97
C LEU A 48 2.34 8.12 -6.91
N GLN A 49 3.51 7.76 -6.40
CA GLN A 49 3.67 6.88 -5.25
C GLN A 49 4.62 7.51 -4.23
N ALA A 50 4.41 7.23 -2.95
CA ALA A 50 5.42 7.44 -1.92
C ALA A 50 6.25 6.19 -1.71
N VAL A 51 7.56 6.36 -1.52
CA VAL A 51 8.51 5.30 -1.17
C VAL A 51 9.11 5.66 0.19
N ILE A 52 8.75 4.90 1.21
CA ILE A 52 9.24 5.06 2.59
C ILE A 52 10.31 4.01 2.84
N GLU A 53 11.54 4.44 3.05
CA GLU A 53 12.65 3.56 3.41
C GLU A 53 12.82 3.50 4.92
N THR A 54 12.95 2.30 5.47
CA THR A 54 13.17 2.06 6.90
C THR A 54 14.36 1.13 7.13
N GLU A 55 14.61 0.74 8.37
CA GLU A 55 15.54 -0.35 8.68
C GLU A 55 15.00 -1.75 8.34
N PHE A 56 13.68 -1.91 8.27
CA PHE A 56 13.04 -3.19 7.96
C PHE A 56 12.89 -3.43 6.45
N GLY A 57 12.96 -2.37 5.65
CA GLY A 57 12.79 -2.42 4.21
C GLY A 57 12.03 -1.21 3.70
N THR A 58 11.44 -1.38 2.52
CA THR A 58 10.75 -0.31 1.78
C THR A 58 9.25 -0.53 1.80
N ILE A 59 8.47 0.52 2.07
CA ILE A 59 7.02 0.55 1.92
C ILE A 59 6.70 1.49 0.76
N VAL A 60 5.88 1.02 -0.19
CA VAL A 60 5.42 1.85 -1.31
C VAL A 60 3.92 2.09 -1.16
N ILE A 61 3.51 3.35 -1.23
CA ILE A 61 2.10 3.78 -1.12
C ILE A 61 1.64 4.34 -2.47
N GLU A 62 0.51 3.86 -2.99
CA GLU A 62 -0.26 4.49 -4.06
C GLU A 62 -1.36 5.38 -3.45
N PHE A 63 -1.67 6.51 -4.09
CA PHE A 63 -2.56 7.52 -3.53
C PHE A 63 -3.99 7.47 -4.06
N PHE A 64 -4.96 7.77 -3.19
CA PHE A 64 -6.36 8.00 -3.55
C PHE A 64 -6.57 9.48 -3.90
N ALA A 65 -5.83 9.98 -4.89
CA ALA A 65 -5.76 11.41 -5.21
C ALA A 65 -7.11 12.03 -5.58
N ARG A 66 -8.04 11.24 -6.11
CA ARG A 66 -9.40 11.69 -6.46
C ARG A 66 -10.29 11.86 -5.24
N ASP A 67 -10.15 10.97 -4.25
CA ASP A 67 -11.02 10.90 -3.08
C ASP A 67 -10.50 11.71 -1.88
N ALA A 68 -9.18 11.92 -1.81
CA ALA A 68 -8.53 12.72 -0.76
C ALA A 68 -7.46 13.68 -1.34
N PRO A 69 -7.82 14.56 -2.30
CA PRO A 69 -6.87 15.39 -3.02
C PRO A 69 -6.03 16.30 -2.10
N ARG A 70 -6.61 16.86 -1.04
CA ARG A 70 -5.88 17.76 -0.12
C ARG A 70 -4.89 17.00 0.74
N HIS A 71 -5.25 15.82 1.24
CA HIS A 71 -4.32 14.98 2.02
C HIS A 71 -3.18 14.46 1.16
N VAL A 72 -3.48 13.99 -0.06
CA VAL A 72 -2.45 13.52 -1.00
C VAL A 72 -1.51 14.66 -1.38
N ALA A 73 -2.04 15.83 -1.77
CA ALA A 73 -1.24 16.98 -2.13
C ALA A 73 -0.32 17.42 -0.96
N TYR A 74 -0.86 17.43 0.26
CA TYR A 74 -0.08 17.82 1.43
C TYR A 74 1.01 16.80 1.76
N PHE A 75 0.70 15.50 1.75
CA PHE A 75 1.71 14.45 1.94
C PHE A 75 2.82 14.55 0.89
N VAL A 76 2.47 14.70 -0.39
CA VAL A 76 3.42 14.84 -1.50
C VAL A 76 4.27 16.10 -1.34
N HIS A 77 3.66 17.22 -0.95
CA HIS A 77 4.36 18.48 -0.68
C HIS A 77 5.42 18.31 0.42
N LEU A 78 5.03 17.72 1.55
CA LEU A 78 5.92 17.45 2.68
C LEU A 78 7.05 16.48 2.30
N ALA A 79 6.73 15.38 1.63
CA ALA A 79 7.73 14.40 1.18
C ALA A 79 8.74 15.01 0.21
N ARG A 80 8.32 15.83 -0.76
CA ARG A 80 9.22 16.54 -1.70
C ARG A 80 10.18 17.50 -1.00
N GLN A 81 9.85 17.97 0.20
CA GLN A 81 10.70 18.83 1.03
C GLN A 81 11.59 18.05 2.01
N GLY A 82 11.54 16.72 2.01
CA GLY A 82 12.25 15.88 2.98
C GLY A 82 11.67 15.99 4.40
N PHE A 83 10.43 16.44 4.55
CA PHE A 83 9.81 16.65 5.86
C PHE A 83 9.76 15.35 6.67
N TYR A 84 9.45 14.21 6.07
CA TYR A 84 9.31 12.96 6.80
C TYR A 84 10.65 12.31 7.18
N ASP A 85 11.76 12.74 6.59
CA ASP A 85 13.07 12.15 6.81
C ASP A 85 13.46 12.29 8.30
N GLY A 86 13.82 11.15 8.90
CA GLY A 86 14.18 11.03 10.30
C GLY A 86 13.00 10.98 11.28
N THR A 87 11.76 11.20 10.83
CA THR A 87 10.57 10.94 11.66
C THR A 87 10.39 9.43 11.88
N THR A 88 9.57 9.04 12.85
CA THR A 88 9.41 7.62 13.22
C THR A 88 7.98 7.13 13.14
N PHE A 89 7.81 5.83 12.93
CA PHE A 89 6.62 5.12 13.38
C PHE A 89 6.68 5.02 14.91
N HIS A 90 6.08 6.00 15.58
CA HIS A 90 6.22 6.20 17.03
C HIS A 90 5.17 5.45 17.83
N ARG A 91 4.03 5.13 17.22
CA ARG A 91 2.90 4.45 17.86
C ARG A 91 2.50 3.23 17.05
N ILE A 92 2.31 2.10 17.73
CA ILE A 92 1.95 0.82 17.16
C ILE A 92 0.80 0.28 18.00
N LEU A 93 -0.29 -0.09 17.34
CA LEU A 93 -1.37 -0.87 17.94
C LEU A 93 -1.20 -2.30 17.44
N PRO A 94 -0.73 -3.23 18.30
CA PRO A 94 -0.43 -4.60 17.88
C PRO A 94 -1.58 -5.23 17.10
N LYS A 95 -1.26 -5.81 15.93
CA LYS A 95 -2.22 -6.43 15.00
C LYS A 95 -3.34 -5.50 14.49
N SER A 96 -3.22 -4.19 14.65
CA SER A 96 -4.22 -3.21 14.20
C SER A 96 -3.62 -2.21 13.21
N LEU A 97 -2.72 -1.33 13.64
CA LEU A 97 -2.13 -0.29 12.79
C LEU A 97 -0.78 0.20 13.31
N ILE A 98 -0.01 0.83 12.42
CA ILE A 98 1.21 1.58 12.75
C ILE A 98 1.00 3.05 12.42
N GLN A 99 1.49 3.96 13.26
CA GLN A 99 1.30 5.40 13.11
C GLN A 99 2.64 6.14 13.07
N GLY A 100 2.77 7.05 12.11
CA GLY A 100 3.97 7.84 11.86
C GLY A 100 3.67 9.27 11.38
N GLY A 101 4.72 9.97 10.92
CA GLY A 101 4.59 11.31 10.34
C GLY A 101 4.54 12.46 11.35
N ASP A 102 4.83 12.19 12.64
CA ASP A 102 4.96 13.23 13.66
C ASP A 102 6.34 13.90 13.58
N PRO A 103 6.45 15.21 13.29
CA PRO A 103 7.74 15.91 13.24
C PRO A 103 8.50 15.90 14.57
N LEU A 104 7.82 15.85 15.71
CA LEU A 104 8.47 15.83 17.02
C LEU A 104 9.27 14.54 17.24
N SER A 105 8.83 13.46 16.61
CA SER A 105 9.52 12.18 16.68
C SER A 105 10.92 12.20 16.06
N ARG A 106 11.27 13.21 15.26
CA ARG A 106 12.59 13.33 14.64
C ARG A 106 13.71 13.53 15.65
N ASP A 107 13.48 14.28 16.72
CA ASP A 107 14.46 14.47 17.79
C ASP A 107 14.39 13.29 18.78
N PRO A 108 15.46 12.49 18.95
CA PRO A 108 15.52 11.41 19.94
C PRO A 108 15.33 11.88 21.39
N ARG A 109 15.47 13.18 21.66
CA ARG A 109 15.31 13.78 23.00
C ARG A 109 13.88 14.25 23.28
N THR A 110 12.98 14.19 22.31
CA THR A 110 11.56 14.53 22.51
C THR A 110 10.97 13.64 23.60
N PRO A 111 10.32 14.22 24.63
CA PRO A 111 9.64 13.44 25.66
C PRO A 111 8.58 12.51 25.04
N ARG A 112 8.46 11.27 25.56
CA ARG A 112 7.58 10.25 24.97
C ARG A 112 6.12 10.70 24.91
N GLU A 113 5.67 11.40 25.94
CA GLU A 113 4.33 11.96 26.08
C GLU A 113 3.99 13.07 25.07
N ALA A 114 5.01 13.66 24.43
CA ALA A 114 4.85 14.66 23.37
C ALA A 114 4.65 14.02 21.98
N LEU A 115 5.01 12.74 21.82
CA LEU A 115 4.84 12.02 20.56
C LEU A 115 3.35 11.85 20.22
N GLY A 116 3.03 12.04 18.95
CA GLY A 116 1.67 12.06 18.42
C GLY A 116 0.97 13.42 18.50
N ARG A 117 1.61 14.46 19.06
CA ARG A 117 1.02 15.80 19.18
C ARG A 117 1.41 16.77 18.07
N GLY A 118 2.50 16.51 17.35
CA GLY A 118 3.05 17.41 16.31
C GLY A 118 2.38 17.26 14.95
N GLY A 119 2.48 18.30 14.12
CA GLY A 119 2.09 18.23 12.71
C GLY A 119 0.58 18.05 12.42
N LEU A 120 -0.29 18.30 13.40
CA LEU A 120 -1.76 18.26 13.28
C LEU A 120 -2.35 19.68 13.06
N ASP A 121 -3.67 19.80 12.90
CA ASP A 121 -4.43 21.04 12.60
C ASP A 121 -3.96 21.76 11.33
N ARG A 122 -3.84 21.02 10.24
CA ARG A 122 -3.47 21.53 8.93
C ARG A 122 -4.53 21.30 7.87
N LEU A 123 -5.38 20.28 8.04
CA LEU A 123 -6.37 19.89 7.04
C LEU A 123 -7.73 19.56 7.69
N PRO A 124 -8.84 20.02 7.09
CA PRO A 124 -10.16 19.42 7.33
C PRO A 124 -10.23 18.02 6.72
N PRO A 125 -11.11 17.12 7.20
CA PRO A 125 -11.16 15.75 6.72
C PRO A 125 -11.69 15.66 5.28
N GLU A 126 -11.32 14.59 4.58
CA GLU A 126 -11.88 14.14 3.30
C GLU A 126 -12.41 12.70 3.47
N PHE A 127 -13.46 12.53 4.29
CA PHE A 127 -14.07 11.21 4.48
C PHE A 127 -14.56 10.67 3.13
N ASN A 128 -14.29 9.40 2.88
CA ASN A 128 -14.62 8.75 1.63
C ASN A 128 -15.06 7.31 1.86
N GLU A 129 -15.37 6.64 0.77
CA GLU A 129 -15.97 5.31 0.78
C GLU A 129 -14.92 4.20 0.85
N HIS A 130 -13.62 4.48 0.73
CA HIS A 130 -12.58 3.45 0.81
C HIS A 130 -12.66 2.72 2.16
N PRO A 131 -12.89 1.39 2.17
CA PRO A 131 -12.92 0.63 3.41
C PRO A 131 -11.50 0.54 3.97
N PHE A 132 -11.34 0.71 5.28
CA PHE A 132 -10.05 0.58 5.97
C PHE A 132 -9.64 -0.88 6.09
N THR A 133 -9.40 -1.52 4.96
CA THR A 133 -8.81 -2.86 4.88
C THR A 133 -7.30 -2.79 5.15
N ARG A 134 -6.69 -3.96 5.35
CA ARG A 134 -5.24 -4.11 5.44
C ARG A 134 -4.51 -3.33 4.34
N GLY A 135 -3.47 -2.59 4.73
CA GLY A 135 -2.64 -1.77 3.84
C GLY A 135 -3.17 -0.37 3.57
N VAL A 136 -4.42 -0.04 3.93
CA VAL A 136 -4.96 1.31 3.76
C VAL A 136 -4.23 2.32 4.65
N VAL A 137 -3.97 3.49 4.09
CA VAL A 137 -3.28 4.61 4.73
C VAL A 137 -4.29 5.69 5.08
N GLY A 138 -4.40 6.01 6.37
CA GLY A 138 -5.34 6.97 6.91
C GLY A 138 -4.68 8.19 7.55
N ALA A 139 -5.37 9.32 7.51
CA ALA A 139 -4.95 10.52 8.23
C ALA A 139 -5.24 10.41 9.73
N VAL A 140 -4.32 10.85 10.58
CA VAL A 140 -4.54 10.91 12.04
C VAL A 140 -5.35 12.15 12.40
N LEU A 141 -6.31 11.99 13.31
CA LEU A 141 -7.15 13.05 13.86
C LEU A 141 -6.97 13.14 15.39
N ARG A 142 -7.14 14.34 15.95
CA ARG A 142 -7.32 14.52 17.39
C ARG A 142 -8.69 13.97 17.81
N PRO A 143 -8.78 13.34 18.99
CA PRO A 143 -10.07 12.94 19.56
C PRO A 143 -11.05 14.11 19.62
N GLY A 144 -12.26 13.91 19.09
CA GLY A 144 -13.33 14.91 19.11
C GLY A 144 -13.18 16.09 18.14
N ASN A 145 -12.09 16.18 17.38
CA ASN A 145 -11.90 17.25 16.39
C ASN A 145 -11.63 16.66 14.99
N PRO A 146 -12.64 16.55 14.12
CA PRO A 146 -12.45 16.02 12.77
C PRO A 146 -11.60 16.93 11.86
N ASN A 147 -11.47 18.23 12.17
CA ASN A 147 -10.71 19.21 11.37
C ASN A 147 -9.25 19.36 11.80
N SER A 148 -8.65 18.28 12.28
CA SER A 148 -7.32 18.31 12.91
C SER A 148 -6.26 17.47 12.19
N ALA A 149 -6.56 16.99 11.00
CA ALA A 149 -5.60 16.21 10.21
C ALA A 149 -4.36 17.05 9.87
N GLY A 150 -3.27 16.36 9.51
CA GLY A 150 -2.05 17.03 9.08
C GLY A 150 -1.01 16.06 8.54
N SER A 151 0.24 16.16 8.99
CA SER A 151 1.35 15.34 8.48
C SER A 151 1.32 13.91 8.99
N GLN A 152 0.65 13.65 10.11
CA GLN A 152 0.57 12.32 10.71
C GLN A 152 -0.40 11.41 9.95
N PHE A 153 0.01 10.16 9.81
CA PHE A 153 -0.75 9.11 9.13
C PHE A 153 -0.60 7.78 9.86
N PHE A 154 -1.52 6.86 9.60
CA PHE A 154 -1.42 5.46 10.01
C PHE A 154 -1.54 4.53 8.81
N ILE A 155 -1.04 3.31 8.96
CA ILE A 155 -1.18 2.21 7.99
C ILE A 155 -1.85 1.04 8.72
N CYS A 156 -2.95 0.54 8.16
CA CYS A 156 -3.67 -0.62 8.66
C CYS A 156 -2.84 -1.91 8.49
N VAL A 157 -2.57 -2.60 9.59
CA VAL A 157 -1.89 -3.92 9.60
C VAL A 157 -2.91 -5.03 9.32
N THR A 158 -4.13 -4.87 9.80
CA THR A 158 -5.29 -5.73 9.56
C THR A 158 -6.51 -4.87 9.20
N ASP A 159 -7.62 -5.50 8.82
CA ASP A 159 -8.86 -4.78 8.51
C ASP A 159 -9.37 -4.02 9.74
N GLN A 160 -9.66 -2.72 9.57
CA GLN A 160 -10.10 -1.76 10.58
C GLN A 160 -11.44 -1.10 10.20
N GLY A 161 -12.44 -1.91 9.83
CA GLY A 161 -13.74 -1.42 9.34
C GLY A 161 -14.47 -0.48 10.30
N GLN A 162 -14.13 -0.46 11.59
CA GLN A 162 -14.65 0.52 12.54
C GLN A 162 -14.24 1.97 12.23
N LEU A 163 -13.20 2.18 11.40
CA LEU A 163 -12.68 3.48 10.97
C LEU A 163 -13.37 4.00 9.70
N ASP A 164 -14.12 3.15 8.99
CA ASP A 164 -14.80 3.49 7.74
C ASP A 164 -15.68 4.72 7.90
N ARG A 165 -15.58 5.64 6.93
CA ARG A 165 -16.28 6.94 6.90
C ARG A 165 -16.05 7.86 8.11
N LYS A 166 -15.10 7.53 9.01
CA LYS A 166 -14.72 8.34 10.18
C LYS A 166 -13.32 8.94 10.06
N PHE A 167 -12.50 8.39 9.17
CA PHE A 167 -11.15 8.85 8.88
C PHE A 167 -10.98 9.02 7.36
N THR A 168 -10.05 9.88 6.98
CA THR A 168 -9.68 10.07 5.58
C THR A 168 -8.70 8.99 5.16
N ALA A 169 -9.13 8.07 4.30
CA ALA A 169 -8.23 7.18 3.59
C ALA A 169 -7.64 7.95 2.40
N PHE A 170 -6.31 8.06 2.31
CA PHE A 170 -5.66 8.84 1.24
C PHE A 170 -4.66 8.03 0.42
N GLY A 171 -4.46 6.76 0.74
CA GLY A 171 -3.66 5.85 -0.06
C GLY A 171 -3.74 4.42 0.45
N ARG A 172 -2.97 3.55 -0.21
CA ARG A 172 -2.79 2.16 0.17
C ARG A 172 -1.35 1.72 -0.08
N VAL A 173 -0.86 0.82 0.74
CA VAL A 173 0.38 0.09 0.47
C VAL A 173 0.19 -0.76 -0.78
N VAL A 174 1.18 -0.74 -1.68
CA VAL A 174 1.22 -1.55 -2.92
C VAL A 174 2.50 -2.37 -3.04
N GLU A 175 3.50 -2.10 -2.20
CA GLU A 175 4.68 -2.96 -2.00
C GLU A 175 5.13 -2.81 -0.53
N GLY A 176 5.65 -3.89 0.07
CA GLY A 176 6.24 -3.84 1.42
C GLY A 176 5.24 -4.01 2.57
N MET A 177 4.13 -4.72 2.36
CA MET A 177 3.20 -5.03 3.45
C MET A 177 3.86 -5.90 4.55
N ASP A 178 4.80 -6.77 4.19
CA ASP A 178 5.64 -7.53 5.13
C ASP A 178 6.55 -6.62 5.99
N VAL A 179 6.96 -5.46 5.45
CA VAL A 179 7.72 -4.44 6.18
C VAL A 179 6.80 -3.78 7.21
N VAL A 180 5.56 -3.46 6.84
CA VAL A 180 4.54 -2.93 7.77
C VAL A 180 4.27 -3.89 8.92
N GLU A 181 4.15 -5.19 8.64
CA GLU A 181 3.98 -6.23 9.66
C GLU A 181 5.17 -6.31 10.62
N ARG A 182 6.40 -6.35 10.10
CA ARG A 182 7.62 -6.37 10.93
C ARG A 182 7.76 -5.13 11.80
N ILE A 183 7.32 -3.97 11.32
CA ILE A 183 7.23 -2.75 12.14
C ILE A 183 6.21 -2.96 13.27
N ALA A 184 5.03 -3.50 12.96
CA ALA A 184 3.96 -3.75 13.91
C ALA A 184 4.27 -4.80 14.99
N GLU A 185 5.30 -5.64 14.78
CA GLU A 185 5.83 -6.59 15.77
C GLU A 185 6.75 -5.94 16.81
N THR A 186 7.10 -4.66 16.65
CA THR A 186 7.97 -3.97 17.61
C THR A 186 7.27 -3.82 18.96
N PRO A 187 7.92 -4.19 20.08
CA PRO A 187 7.32 -4.06 21.41
C PRO A 187 6.93 -2.62 21.74
N THR A 188 5.82 -2.44 22.46
CA THR A 188 5.29 -1.13 22.86
C THR A 188 5.14 -1.02 24.38
N ASP A 189 5.03 0.20 24.89
CA ASP A 189 4.52 0.45 26.23
C ASP A 189 2.99 0.35 26.30
N ALA A 190 2.41 0.64 27.47
CA ALA A 190 0.97 0.55 27.72
C ALA A 190 0.15 1.53 26.87
N GLU A 191 0.75 2.63 26.46
CA GLU A 191 0.15 3.64 25.60
C GLU A 191 0.33 3.31 24.11
N GLY A 192 0.95 2.19 23.76
CA GLY A 192 1.21 1.78 22.38
C GLY A 192 2.35 2.54 21.71
N LEU A 193 3.20 3.26 22.45
CA LEU A 193 4.39 3.87 21.88
C LEU A 193 5.48 2.82 21.71
N ALA A 194 6.18 2.84 20.57
CA ALA A 194 7.26 1.91 20.30
C ALA A 194 8.38 2.04 21.36
N THR A 195 8.88 0.90 21.85
CA THR A 195 9.98 0.83 22.82
C THR A 195 11.33 1.23 22.21
N ARG A 196 11.44 1.16 20.89
CA ARG A 196 12.57 1.63 20.10
C ARG A 196 12.12 2.55 18.97
N ARG A 197 13.03 3.37 18.47
CA ARG A 197 12.78 4.26 17.33
C ARG A 197 12.77 3.47 16.04
N ILE A 198 11.69 3.57 15.27
CA ILE A 198 11.58 2.99 13.93
C ILE A 198 11.61 4.13 12.93
N VAL A 199 12.79 4.42 12.40
CA VAL A 199 13.05 5.64 11.63
C VAL A 199 12.65 5.48 10.16
N MET A 200 11.89 6.44 9.64
CA MET A 200 11.75 6.67 8.20
C MET A 200 13.04 7.33 7.72
N LYS A 201 13.94 6.54 7.14
CA LYS A 201 15.26 7.00 6.66
C LYS A 201 15.09 8.04 5.55
N SER A 202 14.16 7.77 4.64
CA SER A 202 13.73 8.73 3.63
C SER A 202 12.29 8.48 3.21
N VAL A 203 11.60 9.54 2.78
CA VAL A 203 10.30 9.44 2.11
C VAL A 203 10.34 10.21 0.80
N ARG A 204 10.30 9.49 -0.32
CA ARG A 204 10.43 10.07 -1.66
C ARG A 204 9.18 9.86 -2.47
N ILE A 205 8.93 10.76 -3.42
CA ILE A 205 7.83 10.65 -4.38
C ILE A 205 8.37 10.20 -5.73
N ARG A 206 7.77 9.17 -6.33
CA ARG A 206 8.09 8.68 -7.68
C ARG A 206 6.82 8.52 -8.52
N PRO A 207 6.91 8.55 -9.86
CA PRO A 207 5.84 8.05 -10.72
C PRO A 207 5.58 6.56 -10.47
N SER A 208 4.32 6.13 -10.54
CA SER A 208 3.91 4.73 -10.41
C SER A 208 4.43 3.92 -11.61
N PRO A 209 5.25 2.86 -11.40
CA PRO A 209 5.65 1.98 -12.50
C PRO A 209 4.45 1.23 -13.07
N LEU A 210 3.45 0.94 -12.23
CA LEU A 210 2.21 0.25 -12.61
C LEU A 210 1.31 1.10 -13.52
N ALA A 211 1.60 2.39 -13.72
CA ALA A 211 0.87 3.23 -14.67
C ALA A 211 1.19 2.89 -16.14
N ARG A 212 2.27 2.14 -16.42
CA ARG A 212 2.72 1.84 -17.78
C ARG A 212 2.47 0.36 -18.12
N PRO A 213 1.66 0.05 -19.14
CA PRO A 213 1.40 -1.34 -19.56
C PRO A 213 2.66 -2.16 -19.81
N GLU A 214 3.70 -1.58 -20.41
CA GLU A 214 4.95 -2.30 -20.69
C GLU A 214 5.75 -2.67 -19.43
N GLU A 215 5.64 -1.88 -18.35
CA GLU A 215 6.24 -2.28 -17.07
C GLU A 215 5.40 -3.36 -16.39
N LEU A 216 4.06 -3.30 -16.48
CA LEU A 216 3.17 -4.31 -15.89
C LEU A 216 3.44 -5.73 -16.41
N LYS A 217 3.81 -5.89 -17.68
CA LYS A 217 4.15 -7.20 -18.27
C LYS A 217 5.32 -7.90 -17.60
N LYS A 218 6.19 -7.13 -16.93
CA LYS A 218 7.35 -7.63 -16.18
C LYS A 218 6.96 -8.19 -14.81
N TYR A 219 5.69 -8.17 -14.44
CA TYR A 219 5.21 -8.70 -13.17
C TYR A 219 4.39 -9.98 -13.36
N ARG A 220 4.50 -10.88 -12.39
CA ARG A 220 3.60 -12.01 -12.17
C ARG A 220 3.01 -11.90 -10.78
N VAL A 221 1.78 -12.38 -10.64
CA VAL A 221 1.10 -12.48 -9.36
C VAL A 221 1.07 -13.96 -8.97
N VAL A 222 1.79 -14.31 -7.91
CA VAL A 222 1.85 -15.66 -7.37
C VAL A 222 0.85 -15.76 -6.23
N LEU A 223 -0.13 -16.62 -6.40
CA LEU A 223 -1.09 -17.02 -5.38
C LEU A 223 -0.52 -18.24 -4.65
N GLU A 224 -0.25 -18.10 -3.36
CA GLU A 224 0.28 -19.17 -2.50
C GLU A 224 -0.82 -19.75 -1.62
N SER A 225 -0.84 -21.08 -1.50
CA SER A 225 -1.81 -21.79 -0.67
C SER A 225 -1.24 -23.11 -0.14
N PRO A 226 -1.87 -23.72 0.89
CA PRO A 226 -1.55 -25.08 1.32
C PRO A 226 -1.67 -26.15 0.21
N LEU A 227 -2.39 -25.88 -0.88
CA LEU A 227 -2.57 -26.80 -2.01
C LEU A 227 -1.48 -26.65 -3.10
N GLY A 228 -0.64 -25.62 -2.98
CA GLY A 228 0.39 -25.24 -3.94
C GLY A 228 0.24 -23.80 -4.43
N ASN A 229 1.09 -23.44 -5.39
CA ASN A 229 1.17 -22.09 -5.95
C ASN A 229 0.51 -22.01 -7.32
N ILE A 230 -0.16 -20.90 -7.61
CA ILE A 230 -0.71 -20.55 -8.93
C ILE A 230 -0.04 -19.26 -9.39
N THR A 231 0.64 -19.28 -10.53
CA THR A 231 1.28 -18.08 -11.10
C THR A 231 0.37 -17.50 -12.17
N ILE A 232 0.00 -16.22 -12.01
CA ILE A 232 -0.83 -15.46 -12.95
C ILE A 232 0.05 -14.45 -13.69
N ALA A 233 0.02 -14.51 -15.02
CA ALA A 233 0.48 -13.41 -15.88
C ALA A 233 -0.68 -12.43 -16.11
N VAL A 234 -0.45 -11.16 -15.81
CA VAL A 234 -1.40 -10.09 -16.13
C VAL A 234 -1.32 -9.72 -17.62
N MET A 235 -2.45 -9.28 -18.18
CA MET A 235 -2.61 -8.91 -19.59
C MET A 235 -2.92 -7.41 -19.71
N PRO A 236 -1.94 -6.52 -19.43
CA PRO A 236 -2.17 -5.07 -19.45
C PRO A 236 -2.45 -4.51 -20.85
N GLU A 237 -2.15 -5.26 -21.91
CA GLU A 237 -2.56 -4.94 -23.28
C GLU A 237 -4.05 -5.20 -23.55
N VAL A 238 -4.70 -6.05 -22.74
CA VAL A 238 -6.12 -6.39 -22.86
C VAL A 238 -6.96 -5.50 -21.94
N ALA A 239 -6.56 -5.41 -20.67
CA ALA A 239 -7.29 -4.70 -19.63
C ALA A 239 -6.31 -3.97 -18.68
N PRO A 240 -5.69 -2.85 -19.13
CA PRO A 240 -4.64 -2.17 -18.38
C PRO A 240 -5.08 -1.71 -16.99
N ARG A 241 -6.31 -1.24 -16.82
CA ARG A 241 -6.79 -0.75 -15.51
C ARG A 241 -6.97 -1.91 -14.54
N HIS A 242 -7.58 -3.01 -14.99
CA HIS A 242 -7.77 -4.19 -14.16
C HIS A 242 -6.46 -4.89 -13.83
N ALA A 243 -5.54 -5.00 -14.79
CA ALA A 243 -4.20 -5.53 -14.56
C ALA A 243 -3.44 -4.70 -13.51
N ARG A 244 -3.42 -3.37 -13.66
CA ARG A 244 -2.82 -2.45 -12.66
C ARG A 244 -3.44 -2.64 -11.29
N HIS A 245 -4.78 -2.62 -11.22
CA HIS A 245 -5.52 -2.72 -9.98
C HIS A 245 -5.23 -4.05 -9.26
N PHE A 246 -5.28 -5.17 -9.99
CA PHE A 246 -5.00 -6.49 -9.43
C PHE A 246 -3.57 -6.61 -8.88
N VAL A 247 -2.57 -6.12 -9.62
CA VAL A 247 -1.17 -6.10 -9.14
C VAL A 247 -1.01 -5.21 -7.91
N ALA A 248 -1.65 -4.03 -7.89
CA ALA A 248 -1.60 -3.12 -6.76
C ALA A 248 -2.24 -3.72 -5.49
N LEU A 249 -3.43 -4.32 -5.62
CA LEU A 249 -4.10 -5.01 -4.51
C LEU A 249 -3.28 -6.21 -4.01
N ALA A 250 -2.75 -7.03 -4.92
CA ALA A 250 -1.91 -8.17 -4.57
C ALA A 250 -0.64 -7.73 -3.83
N GLY A 251 0.09 -6.74 -4.35
CA GLY A 251 1.33 -6.24 -3.75
C GLY A 251 1.12 -5.51 -2.42
N GLY A 252 -0.08 -4.93 -2.23
CA GLY A 252 -0.52 -4.33 -0.97
C GLY A 252 -0.96 -5.32 0.11
N GLY A 253 -1.01 -6.62 -0.21
CA GLY A 253 -1.53 -7.66 0.67
C GLY A 253 -3.04 -7.57 0.89
N PHE A 254 -3.78 -6.85 0.02
CA PHE A 254 -5.24 -6.71 0.10
C PHE A 254 -5.95 -8.07 -0.02
N TYR A 255 -5.33 -9.05 -0.67
CA TYR A 255 -5.87 -10.41 -0.80
C TYR A 255 -5.33 -11.42 0.23
N ASP A 256 -4.36 -11.03 1.07
CA ASP A 256 -3.70 -11.97 1.98
C ASP A 256 -4.65 -12.47 3.06
N GLY A 257 -4.70 -13.79 3.25
CA GLY A 257 -5.62 -14.45 4.19
C GLY A 257 -7.05 -14.62 3.69
N THR A 258 -7.35 -14.21 2.45
CA THR A 258 -8.64 -14.52 1.81
C THR A 258 -8.71 -15.99 1.38
N THR A 259 -9.90 -16.47 1.02
CA THR A 259 -10.11 -17.79 0.41
C THR A 259 -10.93 -17.65 -0.86
N PHE A 260 -10.89 -18.66 -1.75
CA PHE A 260 -11.95 -18.79 -2.75
C PHE A 260 -13.27 -19.03 -2.02
N HIS A 261 -14.24 -18.17 -2.25
CA HIS A 261 -15.52 -18.19 -1.52
C HIS A 261 -16.63 -18.89 -2.30
N ARG A 262 -16.43 -19.13 -3.60
CA ARG A 262 -17.27 -20.04 -4.38
C ARG A 262 -16.43 -20.87 -5.34
N ILE A 263 -16.75 -22.15 -5.41
CA ILE A 263 -16.09 -23.13 -6.29
C ILE A 263 -17.18 -23.79 -7.12
N TYR A 264 -17.14 -23.57 -8.44
CA TYR A 264 -18.04 -24.18 -9.40
C TYR A 264 -17.24 -25.19 -10.24
N PRO A 265 -17.29 -26.50 -9.93
CA PRO A 265 -16.58 -27.52 -10.68
C PRO A 265 -16.89 -27.46 -12.19
N GLY A 266 -15.86 -27.62 -13.01
CA GLY A 266 -15.88 -27.50 -14.47
C GLY A 266 -16.04 -26.07 -14.99
N TYR A 267 -16.22 -25.08 -14.11
CA TYR A 267 -16.58 -23.72 -14.50
C TYR A 267 -15.61 -22.66 -13.96
N MET A 268 -15.61 -22.36 -12.66
CA MET A 268 -14.74 -21.29 -12.12
C MET A 268 -14.55 -21.31 -10.60
N LEU A 269 -13.47 -20.68 -10.16
CA LEU A 269 -13.21 -20.27 -8.78
C LEU A 269 -13.49 -18.78 -8.63
N LEU A 270 -14.21 -18.35 -7.57
CA LEU A 270 -14.39 -16.94 -7.21
C LEU A 270 -13.53 -16.57 -6.01
N GLY A 271 -12.66 -15.58 -6.16
CA GLY A 271 -11.68 -15.15 -5.16
C GLY A 271 -11.58 -13.64 -5.04
N GLY A 272 -10.72 -13.17 -4.14
CA GLY A 272 -10.42 -11.75 -3.98
C GLY A 272 -11.36 -10.97 -3.05
N ASP A 273 -12.27 -11.66 -2.35
CA ASP A 273 -13.16 -11.01 -1.38
C ASP A 273 -12.48 -10.88 0.00
N PRO A 274 -12.17 -9.65 0.48
CA PRO A 274 -11.56 -9.43 1.79
C PRO A 274 -12.43 -9.93 2.97
N LEU A 275 -13.75 -9.97 2.81
CA LEU A 275 -14.68 -10.39 3.88
C LEU A 275 -14.55 -11.89 4.19
N THR A 276 -13.89 -12.65 3.33
CA THR A 276 -13.62 -14.09 3.53
C THR A 276 -12.61 -14.38 4.63
N ARG A 277 -11.86 -13.36 5.08
CA ARG A 277 -11.04 -13.44 6.29
C ARG A 277 -11.90 -13.68 7.53
N GLY A 278 -13.06 -13.03 7.59
CA GLY A 278 -14.01 -13.16 8.68
C GLY A 278 -14.74 -14.50 8.67
N GLU A 279 -15.31 -14.87 9.81
CA GLU A 279 -16.06 -16.13 9.96
C GLU A 279 -17.50 -16.05 9.43
N ASP A 280 -18.07 -14.84 9.33
CA ASP A 280 -19.44 -14.64 8.83
C ASP A 280 -19.52 -14.85 7.31
N ARG A 281 -19.84 -16.10 6.93
CA ARG A 281 -20.03 -16.51 5.54
C ARG A 281 -21.17 -15.77 4.84
N SER A 282 -22.13 -15.19 5.57
CA SER A 282 -23.22 -14.43 4.95
C SER A 282 -22.70 -13.19 4.24
N LEU A 283 -21.54 -12.67 4.64
CA LEU A 283 -20.90 -11.49 4.05
C LEU A 283 -20.15 -11.80 2.75
N TRP A 284 -19.88 -13.07 2.45
CA TRP A 284 -19.00 -13.43 1.33
C TRP A 284 -19.63 -13.10 -0.04
N GLY A 285 -18.78 -12.64 -0.96
CA GLY A 285 -19.13 -12.08 -2.26
C GLY A 285 -19.48 -10.58 -2.23
N ARG A 286 -19.33 -9.90 -1.08
CA ARG A 286 -19.68 -8.47 -0.93
C ARG A 286 -18.49 -7.55 -0.68
N GLY A 287 -17.28 -8.08 -0.55
CA GLY A 287 -16.10 -7.26 -0.36
C GLY A 287 -15.69 -6.52 -1.63
N TRP A 288 -15.10 -5.36 -1.42
CA TRP A 288 -14.79 -4.40 -2.47
C TRP A 288 -13.52 -3.62 -2.11
N SER A 289 -12.86 -3.04 -3.11
CA SER A 289 -11.54 -2.41 -2.96
C SER A 289 -11.57 -0.92 -2.62
N GLY A 290 -12.75 -0.30 -2.54
CA GLY A 290 -12.89 1.16 -2.44
C GLY A 290 -13.11 1.86 -3.77
N GLU A 291 -12.88 1.18 -4.90
CA GLU A 291 -13.05 1.74 -6.24
C GLU A 291 -13.78 0.78 -7.19
N PHE A 292 -14.51 1.37 -8.15
CA PHE A 292 -15.09 0.64 -9.28
C PHE A 292 -14.31 0.93 -10.56
N LEU A 293 -14.10 -0.11 -11.36
CA LEU A 293 -13.38 -0.07 -12.61
C LEU A 293 -14.37 -0.11 -13.79
N PRO A 294 -14.28 0.84 -14.74
CA PRO A 294 -14.98 0.72 -16.02
C PRO A 294 -14.56 -0.54 -16.76
N ALA A 295 -15.52 -1.22 -17.39
CA ALA A 295 -15.27 -2.48 -18.08
C ALA A 295 -14.24 -2.33 -19.21
N GLU A 296 -13.36 -3.32 -19.36
CA GLU A 296 -12.36 -3.40 -20.44
C GLU A 296 -12.67 -4.67 -21.25
N ILE A 297 -13.82 -4.66 -21.93
CA ILE A 297 -14.31 -5.80 -22.70
C ILE A 297 -13.43 -6.03 -23.93
N SER A 298 -13.04 -7.29 -24.14
CA SER A 298 -12.16 -7.70 -25.23
C SER A 298 -12.69 -8.95 -25.95
N ARG A 299 -11.95 -9.41 -26.97
CA ARG A 299 -12.22 -10.65 -27.70
C ARG A 299 -11.53 -11.88 -27.08
N ILE A 300 -10.93 -11.74 -25.90
CA ILE A 300 -10.35 -12.89 -25.20
C ILE A 300 -11.48 -13.85 -24.85
N GLU A 301 -11.33 -15.09 -25.31
CA GLU A 301 -12.20 -16.18 -24.95
C GLU A 301 -11.88 -16.64 -23.53
N PHE A 302 -12.92 -16.86 -22.72
CA PHE A 302 -12.77 -17.39 -21.37
C PHE A 302 -12.52 -18.90 -21.41
N ASP A 303 -11.30 -19.27 -21.78
CA ASP A 303 -10.75 -20.62 -21.69
C ASP A 303 -10.29 -20.96 -20.27
N ARG A 304 -10.02 -22.25 -20.03
CA ARG A 304 -9.43 -22.73 -18.77
C ARG A 304 -8.15 -21.95 -18.44
N GLY A 305 -8.08 -21.41 -17.23
CA GLY A 305 -6.96 -20.61 -16.73
C GLY A 305 -7.06 -19.12 -16.98
N ILE A 306 -8.05 -18.62 -17.74
CA ILE A 306 -8.28 -17.17 -17.87
C ILE A 306 -8.77 -16.60 -16.54
N VAL A 307 -8.23 -15.43 -16.18
CA VAL A 307 -8.60 -14.66 -15.01
C VAL A 307 -9.43 -13.46 -15.45
N GLY A 308 -10.64 -13.35 -14.92
CA GLY A 308 -11.57 -12.28 -15.22
C GLY A 308 -12.08 -11.56 -13.99
N MET A 309 -12.61 -10.35 -14.17
CA MET A 309 -13.19 -9.55 -13.10
C MET A 309 -14.68 -9.85 -12.96
N LEU A 310 -15.15 -10.06 -11.73
CA LEU A 310 -16.56 -10.17 -11.43
C LEU A 310 -17.13 -8.77 -11.09
N PRO A 311 -18.14 -8.27 -11.82
CA PRO A 311 -18.82 -7.03 -11.46
C PRO A 311 -19.57 -7.17 -10.12
N MET A 312 -19.50 -6.14 -9.29
CA MET A 312 -20.15 -6.14 -7.97
C MET A 312 -21.65 -5.84 -8.00
N LYS A 313 -22.10 -5.14 -9.03
CA LYS A 313 -23.50 -4.78 -9.23
C LYS A 313 -24.04 -5.58 -10.41
N SER A 314 -25.16 -6.25 -10.16
CA SER A 314 -25.89 -6.94 -11.22
C SER A 314 -26.18 -5.96 -12.36
N GLU A 315 -25.92 -6.37 -13.60
CA GLU A 315 -26.19 -5.61 -14.82
C GLU A 315 -25.31 -4.36 -15.05
N ASP A 316 -24.40 -4.01 -14.15
CA ASP A 316 -23.44 -2.92 -14.38
C ASP A 316 -22.03 -3.48 -14.60
N PRO A 317 -21.58 -3.62 -15.86
CA PRO A 317 -20.24 -4.14 -16.15
C PRO A 317 -19.12 -3.19 -15.67
N ASN A 318 -19.43 -1.93 -15.34
CA ASN A 318 -18.47 -0.94 -14.83
C ASN A 318 -18.33 -0.96 -13.30
N SER A 319 -18.74 -2.07 -12.67
CA SER A 319 -18.70 -2.25 -11.23
C SER A 319 -17.66 -3.29 -10.78
N GLY A 320 -16.70 -3.63 -11.63
CA GLY A 320 -15.54 -4.46 -11.25
C GLY A 320 -14.75 -3.79 -10.12
N SER A 321 -14.29 -4.57 -9.15
CA SER A 321 -13.58 -4.03 -7.98
C SER A 321 -12.51 -5.03 -7.51
N ALA A 322 -12.73 -5.74 -6.41
CA ALA A 322 -11.77 -6.69 -5.84
C ALA A 322 -11.95 -8.14 -6.30
N ILE A 323 -13.18 -8.55 -6.61
CA ILE A 323 -13.55 -9.96 -6.80
C ILE A 323 -13.22 -10.40 -8.22
N PHE A 324 -12.35 -11.40 -8.34
CA PHE A 324 -11.97 -12.00 -9.61
C PHE A 324 -12.42 -13.46 -9.67
N PHE A 325 -12.41 -14.01 -10.89
CA PHE A 325 -12.62 -15.43 -11.13
C PHE A 325 -11.49 -16.04 -11.93
N ILE A 326 -11.23 -17.33 -11.72
CA ILE A 326 -10.32 -18.14 -12.54
C ILE A 326 -11.14 -19.26 -13.20
N CYS A 327 -11.12 -19.34 -14.52
CA CYS A 327 -11.84 -20.36 -15.28
C CYS A 327 -11.22 -21.76 -15.07
N LEU A 328 -12.05 -22.72 -14.66
CA LEU A 328 -11.68 -24.15 -14.55
C LEU A 328 -11.99 -24.93 -15.84
N GLY A 329 -12.81 -24.36 -16.71
CA GLY A 329 -13.15 -24.88 -18.04
C GLY A 329 -13.53 -23.74 -18.98
N ARG A 330 -13.96 -24.08 -20.20
CA ARG A 330 -14.43 -23.11 -21.19
C ARG A 330 -15.75 -22.47 -20.75
N ALA A 331 -15.85 -21.15 -20.83
CA ALA A 331 -17.04 -20.39 -20.47
C ALA A 331 -17.49 -19.39 -21.58
N PRO A 332 -18.06 -19.87 -22.72
CA PRO A 332 -18.36 -19.03 -23.87
C PRO A 332 -19.40 -17.94 -23.59
N HIS A 333 -20.28 -18.16 -22.61
CA HIS A 333 -21.29 -17.18 -22.24
C HIS A 333 -20.74 -15.91 -21.59
N LEU A 334 -19.46 -15.92 -21.18
CA LEU A 334 -18.73 -14.77 -20.63
C LEU A 334 -18.02 -13.94 -21.70
N ASP A 335 -17.75 -14.52 -22.88
CA ASP A 335 -16.98 -13.87 -23.94
C ASP A 335 -17.68 -12.58 -24.41
N GLY A 336 -16.90 -11.52 -24.59
CA GLY A 336 -17.43 -10.21 -24.97
C GLY A 336 -18.36 -9.56 -23.94
N LYS A 337 -18.45 -10.10 -22.71
CA LYS A 337 -19.30 -9.56 -21.63
C LYS A 337 -18.54 -9.25 -20.34
N TYR A 338 -17.40 -9.89 -20.11
CA TYR A 338 -16.58 -9.71 -18.92
C TYR A 338 -15.17 -9.25 -19.28
N THR A 339 -14.52 -8.52 -18.35
CA THR A 339 -13.13 -8.11 -18.50
C THR A 339 -12.20 -9.27 -18.19
N ALA A 340 -11.46 -9.77 -19.18
CA ALA A 340 -10.32 -10.66 -18.98
C ALA A 340 -9.05 -9.82 -18.75
N PHE A 341 -8.33 -10.05 -17.65
CA PHE A 341 -7.17 -9.23 -17.27
C PHE A 341 -5.92 -10.04 -16.91
N GLY A 342 -6.02 -11.37 -16.82
CA GLY A 342 -4.88 -12.23 -16.57
C GLY A 342 -5.09 -13.65 -17.06
N ARG A 343 -4.03 -14.45 -16.99
CA ARG A 343 -4.04 -15.88 -17.27
C ARG A 343 -3.13 -16.62 -16.33
N VAL A 344 -3.55 -17.81 -15.90
CA VAL A 344 -2.69 -18.74 -15.19
C VAL A 344 -1.64 -19.26 -16.16
N VAL A 345 -0.37 -19.20 -15.75
CA VAL A 345 0.79 -19.69 -16.50
C VAL A 345 1.49 -20.86 -15.80
N GLU A 346 1.31 -21.00 -14.49
CA GLU A 346 1.78 -22.16 -13.70
C GLU A 346 0.75 -22.50 -12.61
N GLY A 347 0.69 -23.77 -12.19
CA GLY A 347 -0.22 -24.22 -11.12
C GLY A 347 -1.61 -24.65 -11.60
N MET A 348 -1.74 -25.11 -12.85
CA MET A 348 -3.00 -25.68 -13.35
C MET A 348 -3.43 -26.92 -12.56
N ASP A 349 -2.49 -27.74 -12.08
CA ASP A 349 -2.75 -28.87 -11.19
C ASP A 349 -3.29 -28.40 -9.81
N VAL A 350 -2.88 -27.21 -9.36
CA VAL A 350 -3.36 -26.63 -8.10
C VAL A 350 -4.81 -26.17 -8.25
N LEU A 351 -5.21 -25.65 -9.42
CA LEU A 351 -6.63 -25.37 -9.71
C LEU A 351 -7.50 -26.63 -9.60
N GLU A 352 -7.01 -27.78 -10.06
CA GLU A 352 -7.72 -29.06 -9.93
C GLU A 352 -7.86 -29.51 -8.47
N LYS A 353 -6.90 -29.18 -7.61
CA LYS A 353 -7.00 -29.46 -6.17
C LYS A 353 -8.07 -28.59 -5.52
N PHE A 354 -8.14 -27.29 -5.87
CA PHE A 354 -9.20 -26.41 -5.40
C PHE A 354 -10.58 -26.87 -5.88
N GLU A 355 -10.71 -27.27 -7.15
CA GLU A 355 -11.95 -27.77 -7.72
C GLU A 355 -12.54 -28.99 -6.99
N LYS A 356 -11.68 -29.84 -6.43
CA LYS A 356 -12.07 -31.06 -5.69
C LYS A 356 -12.46 -30.81 -4.23
N LEU A 357 -12.36 -29.58 -3.73
CA LEU A 357 -12.78 -29.27 -2.37
C LEU A 357 -14.29 -29.48 -2.21
N GLU A 358 -14.67 -30.08 -1.09
CA GLU A 358 -16.09 -30.18 -0.73
C GLU A 358 -16.65 -28.79 -0.44
N THR A 359 -17.87 -28.53 -0.94
CA THR A 359 -18.55 -27.24 -0.78
C THR A 359 -19.92 -27.40 -0.15
N ASP A 360 -20.38 -26.34 0.53
CA ASP A 360 -21.76 -26.22 0.97
C ASP A 360 -22.74 -25.92 -0.19
N ALA A 361 -24.02 -25.72 0.15
CA ALA A 361 -25.08 -25.42 -0.81
C ALA A 361 -24.85 -24.08 -1.55
N GLN A 362 -24.10 -23.15 -0.96
CA GLN A 362 -23.73 -21.86 -1.55
C GLN A 362 -22.43 -21.93 -2.36
N LYS A 363 -21.88 -23.14 -2.53
CA LYS A 363 -20.62 -23.43 -3.23
C LYS A 363 -19.38 -22.91 -2.51
N ALA A 364 -19.50 -22.51 -1.25
CA ALA A 364 -18.36 -22.13 -0.45
C ALA A 364 -17.65 -23.40 0.07
N PRO A 365 -16.31 -23.45 0.08
CA PRO A 365 -15.59 -24.63 0.57
C PRO A 365 -15.90 -24.87 2.05
N LEU A 366 -16.06 -26.14 2.44
CA LEU A 366 -16.33 -26.51 3.83
C LEU A 366 -15.15 -26.10 4.74
N THR A 367 -13.92 -26.31 4.27
CA THR A 367 -12.69 -25.87 4.93
C THR A 367 -12.11 -24.66 4.20
N LYS A 368 -11.84 -23.57 4.93
CA LYS A 368 -11.12 -22.41 4.38
C LYS A 368 -9.72 -22.83 3.94
N VAL A 369 -9.33 -22.45 2.74
CA VAL A 369 -7.96 -22.57 2.26
C VAL A 369 -7.41 -21.15 2.13
N PRO A 370 -6.69 -20.65 3.15
CA PRO A 370 -6.19 -19.28 3.12
C PRO A 370 -5.14 -19.13 2.03
N ILE A 371 -5.20 -17.98 1.38
CA ILE A 371 -4.38 -17.64 0.23
C ILE A 371 -3.56 -16.39 0.55
N ARG A 372 -2.29 -16.37 0.11
CA ARG A 372 -1.42 -15.20 0.14
C ARG A 372 -0.99 -14.82 -1.27
N PHE A 373 -0.81 -13.53 -1.53
CA PHE A 373 -0.36 -13.05 -2.83
C PHE A 373 1.05 -12.48 -2.74
N ARG A 374 1.88 -12.81 -3.74
CA ARG A 374 3.18 -12.19 -3.94
C ARG A 374 3.28 -11.65 -5.36
N VAL A 375 3.72 -10.40 -5.49
CA VAL A 375 4.05 -9.81 -6.78
C VAL A 375 5.53 -10.03 -7.04
N VAL A 376 5.87 -10.74 -8.11
CA VAL A 376 7.25 -11.02 -8.50
C VAL A 376 7.57 -10.37 -9.83
N ARG A 377 8.76 -9.81 -9.97
CA ARG A 377 9.27 -9.29 -11.24
C ARG A 377 9.92 -10.45 -12.01
N VAL A 378 9.54 -10.64 -13.26
CA VAL A 378 10.21 -11.55 -14.20
C VAL A 378 11.19 -10.75 -15.04
N GLU A 379 12.43 -11.22 -15.12
CA GLU A 379 13.42 -10.66 -16.05
C GLU A 379 13.11 -11.17 -17.46
N GLU A 380 13.17 -10.30 -18.47
CA GLU A 380 13.05 -10.72 -19.87
C GLU A 380 14.23 -11.63 -20.21
N GLY A 381 13.98 -12.93 -20.43
CA GLY A 381 14.98 -13.84 -20.99
C GLY A 381 15.20 -15.19 -20.29
N ARG A 382 14.22 -15.75 -19.58
CA ARG A 382 14.21 -17.19 -19.24
C ARG A 382 12.84 -17.82 -19.43
#